data_AF-A0A0H1RK33-F1
#
_entry.id   AF-A0A0H1RK33-F1
#
_cell.length_a   1.000
_cell.length_b   1.000
_cell.length_c   1.000
_cell.angle_alpha   90.00
_cell.angle_beta   90.00
_cell.angle_gamma   90.00
#
_symmetry.space_group_name_H-M   'P 1'
#
loop_
_entity.id
_entity.type
_entity.pdbx_description
1 polymer ?
#
loop_
_entity_poly.entity_id
_entity_poly.type
_entity_poly.pdbx_seq_one_letter_code
_entity_poly.pdbx_strand_id
1 'polypeptide(L)'
;MLKNTLNFLVLDRRDPARNMSRFYVLSVEISLFGSATLAREYGRIGKPSRRRIEIHESEGRAVESLERWLMRKQRRGYRVQSG
;
A
#
# COMPACT_ATOMS: atom_id res chain seq x y z
N MET A 1 5.08 19.33 -4.83
CA MET A 1 5.11 18.32 -5.90
C MET A 1 6.21 17.31 -5.58
N LEU A 2 5.88 16.19 -4.94
CA LEU A 2 6.77 15.02 -4.88
C LEU A 2 6.52 14.21 -6.16
N LYS A 3 7.03 14.71 -7.29
CA LYS A 3 7.14 13.90 -8.51
C LYS A 3 8.50 13.22 -8.46
N ASN A 4 8.52 11.90 -8.67
CA ASN A 4 9.65 10.97 -8.54
C ASN A 4 10.11 10.67 -7.12
N THR A 5 9.87 9.43 -6.65
CA THR A 5 10.91 8.38 -6.50
C THR A 5 10.31 7.11 -5.86
N LEU A 6 9.18 7.21 -5.14
CA LEU A 6 8.55 6.06 -4.50
C LEU A 6 7.15 5.81 -5.06
N ASN A 7 7.06 4.95 -6.08
CA ASN A 7 5.78 4.45 -6.60
C ASN A 7 5.07 3.51 -5.62
N PHE A 8 5.69 3.22 -4.48
CA PHE A 8 5.14 2.36 -3.45
C PHE A 8 5.47 2.84 -2.03
N LEU A 9 4.58 2.51 -1.10
CA LEU A 9 4.75 2.72 0.34
C LEU A 9 4.69 1.38 1.04
N VAL A 10 5.67 1.14 1.91
CA VAL A 10 5.66 0.00 2.83
C VAL A 10 5.20 0.49 4.19
N LEU A 11 4.22 -0.21 4.77
CA LEU A 11 3.73 0.03 6.10
C LEU A 11 3.85 -1.23 6.94
N ASP A 12 4.13 -1.09 8.22
CA ASP A 12 3.97 -2.16 9.18
C ASP A 12 3.17 -1.76 10.41
N ARG A 13 2.65 -2.79 11.07
CA ARG A 13 2.01 -2.70 12.37
C ARG A 13 2.51 -3.84 13.22
N ARG A 14 3.25 -3.49 14.27
CA ARG A 14 3.80 -4.41 15.27
C ARG A 14 3.20 -4.09 16.63
N ASP A 15 2.71 -5.11 17.32
CA ASP A 15 2.22 -5.05 18.69
C ASP A 15 2.45 -6.44 19.33
N PRO A 16 3.58 -6.63 20.04
CA PRO A 16 3.94 -7.93 20.63
C PRO A 16 2.93 -8.44 21.65
N ALA A 17 2.34 -7.56 22.45
CA ALA A 17 1.35 -7.92 23.46
C ALA A 17 0.09 -8.55 22.87
N ARG A 18 -0.20 -8.26 21.59
CA ARG A 18 -1.31 -8.85 20.83
C ARG A 18 -0.87 -9.89 19.80
N ASN A 19 0.37 -10.36 19.86
CA ASN A 19 0.97 -11.23 18.86
C ASN A 19 0.75 -10.69 17.42
N MET A 20 0.92 -9.38 17.23
CA MET A 20 0.64 -8.70 15.97
C MET A 20 1.94 -8.35 15.25
N SER A 21 2.13 -8.92 14.07
CA SER A 21 3.23 -8.56 13.17
C SER A 21 2.72 -8.60 11.74
N ARG A 22 2.28 -7.45 11.21
CA ARG A 22 1.62 -7.34 9.91
C ARG A 22 2.26 -6.26 9.07
N PHE A 23 2.19 -6.44 7.76
CA PHE A 23 2.60 -5.44 6.78
C PHE A 23 1.45 -5.04 5.86
N TYR A 24 1.61 -3.92 5.19
CA TYR A 24 0.78 -3.45 4.09
C TYR A 24 1.66 -2.72 3.08
N VAL A 25 1.61 -3.10 1.82
CA VAL A 25 2.27 -2.40 0.71
C VAL A 25 1.18 -1.76 -0.15
N LEU A 26 1.38 -0.50 -0.50
CA LEU A 26 0.56 0.24 -1.47
C LEU A 26 1.46 0.62 -2.63
N SER A 27 1.07 0.35 -3.87
CA SER A 27 1.82 0.78 -5.06
C SER A 27 0.89 1.28 -6.15
N VAL A 28 1.32 2.33 -6.85
CA VAL A 28 0.72 2.73 -8.13
C VAL A 28 1.54 2.07 -9.24
N GLU A 29 0.87 1.30 -10.08
CA GLU A 29 1.47 0.51 -11.17
C GLU A 29 0.70 0.74 -12.46
N ILE A 30 1.37 0.62 -13.61
CA ILE A 30 0.71 0.57 -14.92
C ILE A 30 0.47 -0.89 -15.29
N SER A 31 -0.76 -1.23 -15.65
CA SER A 31 -1.12 -2.57 -16.11
C SER A 31 -0.49 -2.89 -17.45
N LEU A 32 -0.48 -4.18 -17.84
CA LEU A 32 0.00 -4.62 -19.15
C LEU A 32 -0.74 -3.95 -20.34
N PHE A 33 -1.94 -3.42 -20.09
CA PHE A 33 -2.76 -2.73 -21.09
C PHE A 33 -2.73 -1.20 -20.95
N GLY A 34 -1.77 -0.65 -20.19
CA GLY A 34 -1.58 0.78 -20.05
C GLY A 34 -2.53 1.47 -19.06
N SER A 35 -3.38 0.73 -18.34
CA SER A 35 -4.28 1.32 -17.34
C SER A 35 -3.54 1.60 -16.03
N ALA A 36 -3.82 2.73 -15.38
CA ALA A 36 -3.30 3.00 -14.04
C ALA A 36 -3.96 2.08 -13.01
N THR A 37 -3.19 1.59 -12.04
CA THR A 37 -3.68 0.68 -11.01
C THR A 37 -3.13 1.01 -9.63
N LEU A 38 -3.93 0.71 -8.61
CA LEU A 38 -3.47 0.59 -7.23
C LEU A 38 -3.33 -0.89 -6.90
N ALA A 39 -2.10 -1.35 -6.69
CA ALA A 39 -1.85 -2.65 -6.10
C ALA A 39 -1.67 -2.55 -4.59
N ARG A 40 -2.23 -3.53 -3.89
CA ARG A 40 -2.22 -3.62 -2.42
C ARG A 40 -1.83 -5.01 -2.01
N GLU A 41 -0.69 -5.12 -1.33
CA GLU A 41 -0.23 -6.39 -0.75
C GLU A 41 -0.27 -6.33 0.76
N TYR A 42 -0.73 -7.41 1.41
CA TYR A 42 -0.87 -7.41 2.86
C TYR A 42 -0.82 -8.82 3.43
N GLY A 43 -0.29 -8.92 4.64
CA GLY A 43 -0.13 -10.20 5.30
C GLY A 43 0.42 -10.08 6.71
N ARG A 44 0.62 -11.23 7.32
CA ARG A 44 1.44 -11.36 8.53
C ARG A 44 2.90 -11.52 8.08
N ILE A 45 3.83 -10.85 8.74
CA ILE A 45 5.26 -10.95 8.39
C ILE A 45 5.72 -12.40 8.59
N GLY A 46 6.44 -12.96 7.61
CA GLY A 46 6.90 -14.36 7.62
C GLY A 46 5.83 -15.40 7.27
N LYS A 47 4.69 -14.99 6.69
CA LYS A 47 3.62 -15.89 6.22
C LYS A 47 3.16 -15.48 4.81
N PRO A 48 2.49 -16.38 4.06
CA PRO A 48 1.91 -16.05 2.77
C PRO A 48 1.03 -14.79 2.83
N SER A 49 1.20 -13.91 1.85
CA SER A 49 0.49 -12.64 1.74
C SER A 49 -0.73 -12.76 0.81
N ARG A 50 -1.50 -11.68 0.71
CA ARG A 50 -2.55 -11.50 -0.31
C ARG A 50 -2.26 -10.23 -1.08
N ARG A 51 -2.48 -10.28 -2.40
CA ARG A 51 -2.41 -9.13 -3.29
C ARG A 51 -3.78 -8.83 -3.89
N ARG A 52 -4.12 -7.55 -4.00
CA ARG A 52 -5.29 -7.07 -4.73
C ARG A 52 -4.92 -5.91 -5.63
N ILE A 53 -5.54 -5.83 -6.79
CA ILE A 53 -5.34 -4.79 -7.80
C ILE A 53 -6.67 -4.08 -8.03
N GLU A 54 -6.63 -2.76 -8.11
CA GLU A 54 -7.76 -1.89 -8.45
C GLU A 54 -7.36 -1.05 -9.66
N ILE A 55 -8.16 -1.10 -10.73
CA ILE A 55 -7.90 -0.34 -11.96
C ILE A 55 -8.55 1.03 -11.84
N HIS A 56 -7.86 2.05 -12.34
CA HIS A 56 -8.30 3.44 -12.34
C HIS A 56 -8.15 4.07 -13.73
N GLU A 57 -8.98 5.07 -14.00
CA GLU A 57 -9.01 5.81 -15.26
C GLU A 57 -7.74 6.63 -15.52
N SER A 58 -6.99 6.98 -14.46
CA SER A 58 -5.75 7.74 -14.55
C SER A 58 -4.83 7.48 -13.36
N GLU A 59 -3.54 7.79 -13.53
CA GLU A 59 -2.54 7.71 -12.46
C GLU A 59 -2.94 8.59 -11.26
N GLY A 60 -3.46 9.80 -11.50
CA GLY A 60 -3.93 10.69 -10.44
C GLY A 60 -5.01 10.05 -9.57
N ARG A 61 -5.97 9.32 -10.18
CA ARG A 61 -7.02 8.60 -9.44
C ARG A 61 -6.48 7.41 -8.67
N ALA A 62 -5.46 6.72 -9.19
CA ALA A 62 -4.76 5.67 -8.46
C ALA A 62 -4.00 6.23 -7.25
N VAL A 63 -3.34 7.39 -7.39
CA VAL A 63 -2.67 8.10 -6.29
C VAL A 63 -3.68 8.55 -5.22
N GLU A 64 -4.80 9.15 -5.60
CA GLU A 64 -5.88 9.51 -4.65
C GLU A 64 -6.39 8.26 -3.88
N SER A 65 -6.53 7.12 -4.58
CA SER A 65 -6.92 5.86 -3.95
C SER A 65 -5.85 5.35 -2.98
N LEU A 66 -4.57 5.45 -3.35
CA LEU A 66 -3.44 5.13 -2.49
C LEU A 66 -3.45 5.96 -1.21
N GLU A 67 -3.61 7.28 -1.31
CA GLU A 67 -3.65 8.19 -0.16
C GLU A 67 -4.83 7.87 0.77
N ARG A 68 -6.00 7.55 0.22
CA ARG A 68 -7.16 7.10 1.01
C ARG A 68 -6.84 5.82 1.78
N TRP A 69 -6.18 4.85 1.15
CA TRP A 69 -5.75 3.63 1.83
C TRP A 69 -4.67 3.89 2.88
N LEU A 70 -3.69 4.74 2.59
CA LEU A 70 -2.65 5.15 3.53
C LEU A 70 -3.28 5.71 4.81
N MET A 71 -4.14 6.73 4.69
CA MET A 71 -4.83 7.33 5.83
C MET A 71 -5.69 6.31 6.59
N ARG A 72 -6.38 5.41 5.87
CA ARG A 72 -7.18 4.34 6.50
C ARG A 72 -6.32 3.39 7.32
N LYS A 73 -5.10 3.08 6.87
CA LYS A 73 -4.18 2.16 7.58
C LYS A 73 -3.45 2.85 8.72
N GLN A 74 -3.08 4.11 8.58
CA GLN A 74 -2.53 4.92 9.66
C GLN A 74 -3.49 5.00 10.85
N ARG A 75 -4.79 5.23 10.61
CA ARG A 75 -5.83 5.17 11.67
C ARG A 75 -5.94 3.81 12.36
N ARG A 76 -5.47 2.74 11.73
CA ARG A 76 -5.42 1.38 12.30
C ARG A 76 -4.08 1.07 12.98
N GLY A 77 -3.21 2.06 13.15
CA GLY A 77 -1.89 1.92 13.79
C GLY A 77 -0.80 1.37 12.88
N TYR A 78 -1.00 1.34 11.56
CA TYR A 78 0.10 1.08 10.63
C TYR A 78 0.97 2.34 10.51
N ARG A 79 2.29 2.18 10.46
CA ARG A 79 3.25 3.26 10.26
C ARG A 79 3.95 3.07 8.93
N VAL A 80 4.22 4.16 8.22
CA VAL A 80 5.06 4.12 7.03
C VAL A 80 6.47 3.79 7.49
N GLN A 81 7.10 2.80 6.85
CA GLN A 81 8.51 2.54 7.07
C GLN A 81 9.29 3.59 6.28
N SER A 82 10.06 4.41 6.98
CA SER A 82 11.16 5.13 6.36
C SER A 82 12.22 4.08 6.03
N GLY A 83 12.57 3.97 4.75
CA GLY A 83 13.75 3.20 4.34
C GLY A 83 15.01 3.77 4.96
#